data_AF-A0A7W2AHA3-F1
#
_entry.id   AF-A0A7W2AHA3-F1
#
_cell.length_a   1.000
_cell.length_b   1.000
_cell.length_c   1.000
_cell.angle_alpha   90.00
_cell.angle_beta   90.00
_cell.angle_gamma   90.00
#
_symmetry.space_group_name_H-M   'P 1'
#
loop_
_entity.id
_entity.type
_entity.pdbx_description
1 polymer ?
#
loop_
_entity_poly.entity_id
_entity_poly.type
_entity_poly.pdbx_seq_one_letter_code
_entity_poly.pdbx_strand_id
1 'polypeptide(L)' 'MTKGILSKAGFYYESYLSAYNYVVREGGPTGRYIGQVTKIGTQWRASLGFGVVAKGPSKDKAVLKALKIKEERAANA' A
#
# COMPACT_ATOMS: atom_id res chain seq x y z
N MET A 1 0.67 -8.08 -20.11
CA MET A 1 1.40 -7.13 -19.24
C MET A 1 0.41 -6.55 -18.25
N THR A 2 0.59 -6.81 -16.96
CA THR A 2 -0.31 -6.32 -15.91
C THR A 2 -0.07 -4.82 -15.73
N LYS A 3 -1.04 -3.99 -16.12
CA LYS A 3 -0.94 -2.52 -16.01
C LYS A 3 -1.19 -2.12 -14.56
N GLY A 4 -0.15 -1.68 -13.84
CA GLY A 4 -0.33 -1.03 -12.55
C GLY A 4 -0.85 0.41 -12.66
N ILE A 5 -1.36 0.95 -11.56
CA ILE A 5 -1.95 2.29 -11.47
C ILE A 5 -1.05 3.15 -10.58
N LEU A 6 -0.59 4.29 -11.09
CA LEU A 6 0.07 5.31 -10.28
C LEU A 6 -0.99 6.22 -9.65
N SER A 7 -0.98 6.34 -8.32
CA SER A 7 -1.89 7.25 -7.62
C SER A 7 -1.33 8.67 -7.54
N LYS A 8 -2.23 9.63 -7.27
CA LYS A 8 -1.86 11.03 -7.03
C LYS A 8 -0.93 11.20 -5.82
N ALA A 9 -0.94 10.25 -4.89
CA ALA A 9 -0.04 10.24 -3.74
C ALA A 9 1.37 9.72 -4.07
N GLY A 10 1.64 9.35 -5.32
CA GLY A 10 2.95 8.85 -5.77
C GLY A 10 3.14 7.34 -5.54
N PHE A 11 2.08 6.59 -5.24
CA PHE A 11 2.18 5.13 -5.07
C PHE A 11 1.78 4.40 -6.34
N TYR A 12 2.61 3.46 -6.77
CA TYR A 12 2.31 2.55 -7.87
C TYR A 12 1.73 1.24 -7.35
N TYR A 13 0.55 0.90 -7.84
CA TYR A 13 -0.18 -0.31 -7.47
C TYR A 13 -0.15 -1.32 -8.60
N GLU A 14 0.61 -2.40 -8.44
CA GLU A 14 0.73 -3.48 -9.41
C GLU A 14 -0.12 -4.67 -8.98
N SER A 15 -1.06 -5.12 -9.82
CA SER A 15 -1.84 -6.33 -9.52
C SER A 15 -0.97 -7.56 -9.77
N TYR A 16 -0.86 -8.46 -8.79
CA TYR A 16 0.02 -9.63 -8.88
C TYR A 16 -0.76 -10.96 -9.04
N LEU A 17 -1.99 -11.07 -8.53
CA LEU A 17 -2.74 -12.35 -8.50
C LEU A 17 -4.26 -12.22 -8.67
N SER A 18 -4.84 -11.02 -8.53
CA SER A 18 -6.27 -10.75 -8.77
C SER A 18 -6.57 -9.25 -8.70
N ALA A 19 -7.78 -8.84 -9.10
CA ALA A 19 -8.27 -7.46 -8.97
C ALA A 19 -8.33 -6.94 -7.51
N TYR A 20 -8.09 -7.80 -6.51
CA TYR A 20 -8.18 -7.49 -5.08
C TYR A 20 -6.82 -7.32 -4.39
N ASN A 21 -5.72 -7.77 -4.99
CA ASN A 21 -4.39 -7.74 -4.40
C ASN A 21 -3.43 -6.91 -5.25
N TYR A 22 -2.80 -5.92 -4.61
CA TYR A 22 -1.86 -5.02 -5.25
C TYR A 22 -0.56 -4.97 -4.45
N VAL A 23 0.56 -5.10 -5.15
CA VAL A 23 1.85 -4.68 -4.64
C VAL A 23 1.93 -3.17 -4.70
N VAL A 24 2.49 -2.54 -3.66
CA VAL A 24 2.67 -1.09 -3.59
C VAL A 24 4.14 -0.75 -3.71
N ARG A 25 4.46 0.14 -4.65
CA ARG A 25 5.78 0.71 -4.84
C ARG A 25 5.73 2.23 -4.73
N GLU A 26 6.80 2.84 -4.27
CA GLU A 26 6.94 4.29 -4.18
C GLU A 26 7.54 4.87 -5.46
N GLY A 27 6.89 5.87 -6.06
CA GLY A 27 7.38 6.62 -7.23
C GLY A 27 7.07 6.00 -8.60
N GLY A 28 6.86 4.69 -8.71
CA GLY A 28 6.57 4.06 -10.01
C GLY A 28 6.74 2.54 -10.09
N PRO A 29 6.65 1.95 -11.31
CA PRO A 29 6.82 0.51 -11.54
C PRO A 29 8.21 -0.01 -11.16
N THR A 30 9.25 0.81 -11.35
CA THR A 30 10.64 0.54 -10.90
C THR A 30 10.92 1.07 -9.49
N GLY A 31 9.89 1.59 -8.83
CA GLY A 31 9.96 2.18 -7.50
C GLY A 31 10.28 1.18 -6.39
N ARG A 32 10.64 1.73 -5.22
CA ARG A 32 10.91 0.92 -4.02
C ARG A 32 9.66 0.16 -3.60
N TYR A 33 9.77 -1.15 -3.43
CA TYR A 33 8.70 -1.94 -2.81
C TYR A 33 8.49 -1.47 -1.37
N ILE A 34 7.26 -1.07 -1.05
CA ILE A 34 6.90 -0.64 0.31
C ILE A 34 5.90 -1.57 0.98
N GLY A 35 5.21 -2.44 0.22
CA GLY A 35 4.28 -3.40 0.80
C GLY A 35 3.23 -3.91 -0.16
N GLN A 36 2.10 -4.33 0.40
CA GLN A 36 0.94 -4.83 -0.33
C GLN A 36 -0.37 -4.25 0.21
N VAL A 37 -1.37 -4.21 -0.66
CA VAL A 37 -2.72 -3.75 -0.35
C VAL A 37 -3.74 -4.75 -0.87
N THR A 38 -4.61 -5.22 0.02
CA THR A 38 -5.66 -6.20 -0.27
C THR A 38 -7.04 -5.61 -0.03
N LYS A 39 -7.98 -5.81 -0.95
CA LYS A 39 -9.39 -5.46 -0.76
C LYS A 39 -10.05 -6.51 0.16
N ILE A 40 -10.69 -6.04 1.23
CA ILE A 40 -11.43 -6.87 2.20
C ILE A 40 -12.83 -6.29 2.33
N GLY A 41 -13.80 -6.92 1.67
CA GLY A 41 -15.16 -6.39 1.56
C GLY A 41 -15.18 -5.01 0.89
N THR A 42 -15.66 -4.01 1.63
CA THR A 42 -15.73 -2.59 1.20
C THR A 42 -14.48 -1.79 1.53
N GLN A 43 -13.53 -2.36 2.29
CA GLN A 43 -12.32 -1.67 2.74
C GLN A 43 -11.06 -2.20 2.06
N TRP A 44 -9.97 -1.44 2.18
CA TRP A 44 -8.64 -1.82 1.76
C TRP A 44 -7.73 -1.95 2.98
N ARG A 45 -6.93 -3.01 3.01
CA ARG A 45 -5.92 -3.26 4.05
C ARG A 45 -4.54 -3.14 3.43
N ALA A 46 -3.74 -2.19 3.91
CA ALA A 46 -2.33 -2.06 3.60
C ALA A 46 -1.49 -2.82 4.62
N SER A 47 -0.43 -3.49 4.15
CA SER A 47 0.60 -4.14 4.95
C SER A 47 1.96 -3.73 4.40
N LEU A 48 2.73 -2.96 5.17
CA LEU A 48 3.99 -2.32 4.72
C LEU A 48 5.26 -2.98 5.30
N GLY A 49 5.14 -4.26 5.71
CA GLY A 49 6.20 -4.99 6.41
C GLY A 49 6.29 -4.66 7.91
N PHE A 50 7.11 -5.39 8.66
CA PHE A 50 7.40 -5.16 10.09
C PHE A 50 6.15 -5.06 10.99
N GLY A 51 5.11 -5.84 10.67
CA GLY A 51 3.84 -5.82 11.42
C GLY A 51 3.05 -4.51 11.30
N VAL A 52 3.43 -3.60 10.39
CA VAL A 52 2.69 -2.36 10.11
C VAL A 52 1.52 -2.69 9.19
N VAL A 53 0.30 -2.53 9.72
CA VAL A 53 -0.94 -2.81 9.01
C VAL A 53 -1.93 -1.70 9.27
N ALA A 54 -2.63 -1.24 8.23
CA ALA A 54 -3.72 -0.28 8.36
C ALA A 54 -4.86 -0.58 7.40
N LYS A 55 -6.07 -0.18 7.78
CA LYS A 55 -7.27 -0.23 6.92
C LYS A 55 -7.70 1.17 6.50
N GLY A 56 -8.26 1.28 5.31
CA GLY A 56 -8.81 2.53 4.76
C GLY A 56 -9.91 2.28 3.72
N PRO A 57 -10.70 3.32 3.38
CA PRO A 57 -11.74 3.23 2.35
C PRO A 57 -11.20 3.13 0.91
N SER A 58 -9.93 3.50 0.70
CA SER A 58 -9.22 3.36 -0.57
C SER A 58 -7.82 2.81 -0.35
N LYS A 59 -7.17 2.34 -1.43
CA LYS A 59 -5.78 1.86 -1.40
C LYS A 59 -4.84 2.92 -0.82
N ASP A 60 -4.92 4.15 -1.33
CA ASP A 60 -4.09 5.27 -0.87
C ASP A 60 -4.32 5.60 0.60
N LYS A 61 -5.58 5.65 1.04
CA LYS A 61 -5.89 5.94 2.45
C LYS A 61 -5.36 4.84 3.38
N ALA A 62 -5.39 3.58 2.94
CA ALA A 62 -4.82 2.48 3.70
C ALA A 62 -3.28 2.57 3.77
N VAL A 63 -2.61 2.86 2.65
CA VAL A 63 -1.14 3.00 2.57
C VAL A 63 -0.65 4.18 3.39
N LEU A 64 -1.25 5.37 3.22
CA LEU A 64 -0.89 6.57 3.98
C LEU A 64 -1.05 6.35 5.49
N LYS A 65 -2.12 5.69 5.92
CA LYS A 65 -2.33 5.38 7.34
C LYS A 65 -1.28 4.38 7.86
N ALA A 66 -0.92 3.39 7.06
CA ALA A 66 0.14 2.45 7.42
C ALA A 66 1.51 3.14 7.49
N LEU A 67 1.83 4.04 6.57
CA LEU A 67 3.07 4.83 6.61
C LEU A 67 3.15 5.69 7.87
N LYS A 68 2.05 6.37 8.23
CA LYS A 68 1.99 7.14 9.48
C LYS A 68 2.28 6.27 10.71
N ILE A 69 1.68 5.07 10.79
CA ILE A 69 1.95 4.12 11.88
C ILE A 69 3.42 3.69 11.90
N LYS A 70 4.03 3.49 10.73
CA LYS A 70 5.45 3.13 10.63
C LYS A 70 6.35 4.26 11.15
N GLU A 71 6.07 5.50 10.78
CA GLU A 71 6.79 6.68 11.26
C GLU A 71 6.62 6.87 12.77
N GLU A 72 5.41 6.75 13.28
CA GLU A 72 5.12 6.81 14.72
C GLU A 72 5.87 5.73 15.50
N ARG A 73 5.98 4.51 14.95
CA ARG A 73 6.78 3.44 15.57
C ARG A 73 8.27 3.73 15.54
N ALA A 74 8.77 4.28 14.43
CA ALA A 74 10.18 4.64 14.30
C ALA A 74 10.58 5.81 15.24
N ALA A 75 9.66 6.74 15.51
CA ALA A 75 9.89 7.85 16.42
C ALA A 75 9.81 7.47 17.91
N ASN A 76 9.17 6.34 18.24
CA ASN A 76 8.99 5.86 19.62
C ASN A 76 9.96 4.71 20.00
N ALA A 77 10.88 4.33 19.12
CA ALA A 77 11.89 3.29 19.33
C ALA A 77 13.27 3.91 19.55
#